data_AF-K1E346-F1
#
_entry.id   AF-K1E346-F1
#
_cell.length_a   1.000
_cell.length_b   1.000
_cell.length_c   1.000
_cell.angle_alpha   90.00
_cell.angle_beta   90.00
_cell.angle_gamma   90.00
#
_symmetry.space_group_name_H-M   'P 1'
#
loop_
_entity.id
_entity.type
_entity.pdbx_description
1 polymer ?
#
loop_
_entity_poly.entity_id
_entity_poly.type
_entity_poly.pdbx_seq_one_letter_code
_entity_poly.pdbx_strand_id
1 'polypeptide(L)'
;MTLTEEGLPPVLAALDCPGAFAVGFGEEALLLGTLTATVHAEVPVGRELVVVAWEIGCEGRKRHSGTALLDGERVLASAAATWIVVAR
;
A
#
# COMPACT_ATOMS: atom_id res chain seq x y z
N MET A 1 9.03 8.11 15.51
CA MET A 1 10.15 8.44 14.61
C MET A 1 9.54 8.94 13.32
N THR A 2 9.76 10.19 12.95
CA THR A 2 9.10 10.85 11.82
C THR A 2 10.00 10.67 10.60
N LEU A 3 9.50 10.10 9.51
CA LEU A 3 10.21 10.19 8.22
C LEU A 3 10.42 11.67 7.90
N THR A 4 11.58 12.01 7.34
CA THR A 4 11.73 13.32 6.70
C THR A 4 10.71 13.42 5.56
N GLU A 5 10.25 14.62 5.22
CA GLU A 5 9.31 14.80 4.10
C GLU A 5 9.85 14.22 2.78
N GLU A 6 11.17 14.05 2.64
CA GLU A 6 11.80 13.37 1.49
C GLU A 6 11.62 11.85 1.48
N GLY A 7 11.60 11.18 2.64
CA GLY A 7 11.48 9.73 2.73
C GLY A 7 10.04 9.21 2.70
N LEU A 8 9.06 10.07 3.00
CA LEU A 8 7.66 9.69 3.06
C LEU A 8 7.04 9.38 1.68
N PRO A 9 7.27 10.17 0.60
CA PRO A 9 6.67 9.90 -0.70
C PRO A 9 7.07 8.55 -1.32
N PRO A 10 8.35 8.12 -1.29
CA PRO A 10 8.73 6.79 -1.79
C PRO A 10 8.08 5.64 -1.02
N VAL A 11 7.93 5.76 0.30
CA VAL A 11 7.29 4.73 1.12
C VAL A 11 5.80 4.62 0.80
N LEU A 12 5.11 5.74 0.67
CA LEU A 12 3.70 5.75 0.26
C LEU A 12 3.52 5.15 -1.14
N ALA A 13 4.38 5.52 -2.09
CA ALA A 13 4.35 4.97 -3.45
C ALA A 13 4.58 3.44 -3.47
N ALA A 14 5.51 2.96 -2.65
CA ALA A 14 5.78 1.52 -2.52
C ALA A 14 4.58 0.74 -1.95
N LEU A 15 3.80 1.36 -1.06
CA LEU A 15 2.63 0.74 -0.41
C LEU A 15 1.34 0.86 -1.24
N ASP A 16 1.29 1.75 -2.23
CA ASP A 16 0.06 2.03 -3.00
C ASP A 16 -0.17 1.01 -4.13
N CYS A 17 0.73 0.96 -5.12
CA CYS A 17 0.53 0.18 -6.34
C CYS A 17 0.30 -1.32 -6.09
N PRO A 18 1.06 -2.00 -5.20
CA PRO A 18 0.80 -3.40 -4.85
C PRO A 18 -0.59 -3.62 -4.26
N GLY A 19 -1.13 -2.63 -3.54
CA GLY A 19 -2.47 -2.66 -2.97
C GLY A 19 -3.55 -2.73 -4.06
N ALA A 20 -3.39 -1.99 -5.16
CA ALA A 20 -4.32 -2.03 -6.29
C ALA A 20 -4.31 -3.41 -6.98
N PHE A 21 -3.11 -3.96 -7.23
CA PHE A 21 -2.95 -5.27 -7.84
C PHE A 21 -3.56 -6.38 -6.98
N ALA A 22 -3.44 -6.28 -5.65
CA ALA A 22 -4.04 -7.24 -4.73
C ALA A 22 -5.58 -7.29 -4.79
N VAL A 23 -6.23 -6.31 -5.42
CA VAL A 23 -7.70 -6.23 -5.51
C VAL A 23 -8.23 -6.12 -6.95
N GLY A 24 -7.44 -6.56 -7.94
CA GLY A 24 -7.93 -6.70 -9.33
C GLY A 24 -7.56 -5.56 -10.27
N PHE A 25 -6.55 -4.74 -9.96
CA PHE A 25 -6.02 -3.78 -10.92
C PHE A 25 -5.50 -4.49 -12.17
N GLY A 26 -5.99 -4.06 -13.34
CA GLY A 26 -5.77 -4.70 -14.64
C GLY A 26 -6.98 -5.49 -15.14
N GLU A 27 -7.86 -5.92 -14.24
CA GLU A 27 -9.15 -6.55 -14.57
C GLU A 27 -10.28 -5.53 -14.50
N GLU A 28 -10.28 -4.70 -13.46
CA GLU A 28 -11.25 -3.62 -13.25
C GLU A 28 -10.54 -2.24 -13.28
N ALA A 29 -11.25 -1.23 -13.76
CA ALA A 29 -10.81 0.16 -13.58
C ALA A 29 -11.01 0.58 -12.12
N LEU A 30 -9.91 0.81 -11.40
CA LEU A 30 -9.87 1.16 -9.99
C LEU A 30 -9.26 2.56 -9.79
N LEU A 31 -9.84 3.33 -8.88
CA LEU A 31 -9.26 4.58 -8.38
C LEU A 31 -9.02 4.48 -6.88
N LEU A 32 -7.89 5.03 -6.42
CA LEU A 32 -7.62 5.13 -4.99
C LEU A 32 -8.63 6.09 -4.34
N GLY A 33 -9.39 5.60 -3.36
CA GLY A 33 -10.26 6.42 -2.54
C GLY A 33 -9.56 6.93 -1.29
N THR A 34 -8.85 6.05 -0.57
CA THR A 34 -8.10 6.41 0.64
C THR A 34 -6.93 5.47 0.83
N LEU A 35 -5.80 6.01 1.28
CA LEU A 35 -4.63 5.26 1.73
C LEU A 35 -4.25 5.76 3.13
N THR A 36 -4.26 4.87 4.11
CA THR A 36 -3.81 5.17 5.47
C THR A 36 -2.57 4.35 5.75
N ALA A 37 -1.42 5.01 5.86
CA ALA A 37 -0.14 4.37 6.13
C ALA A 37 0.38 4.68 7.53
N THR A 38 1.12 3.73 8.11
CA THR A 38 1.88 3.89 9.34
C THR A 38 3.31 3.46 9.08
N VAL A 39 4.26 4.30 9.47
CA VAL A 39 5.69 3.99 9.39
C VAL A 39 6.16 3.60 10.79
N HIS A 40 6.57 2.35 10.92
CA HIS A 40 6.96 1.74 12.19
C HIS A 40 8.44 1.95 12.50
N ALA A 41 9.28 2.04 11.46
CA ALA A 41 10.72 2.15 11.57
C ALA A 41 11.34 2.92 10.40
N GLU A 42 12.63 3.26 10.51
CA GLU A 42 13.37 3.94 9.44
C GLU A 42 13.42 3.04 8.21
N VAL A 43 13.11 3.63 7.06
CA VAL A 43 13.15 2.93 5.77
C VAL A 43 14.49 3.25 5.11
N PRO A 44 15.39 2.27 4.96
CA PRO A 44 16.70 2.51 4.39
C PRO A 44 16.60 2.75 2.87
N VAL A 45 17.33 3.74 2.39
CA VAL A 45 17.48 4.02 0.95
C VAL A 45 18.60 3.16 0.36
N GLY A 46 18.42 2.70 -0.89
CA GLY A 46 19.45 1.93 -1.60
C GLY A 46 19.59 0.48 -1.15
N ARG A 47 18.61 -0.04 -0.39
CA ARG A 47 18.52 -1.44 0.04
C ARG A 47 17.36 -2.11 -0.68
N GLU A 48 17.52 -3.39 -0.99
CA GLU A 48 16.38 -4.22 -1.41
C GLU A 48 15.48 -4.48 -0.21
N LEU A 49 14.21 -4.18 -0.39
CA LEU A 49 13.14 -4.39 0.58
C LEU A 49 12.03 -5.19 -0.10
N VAL A 50 11.19 -5.85 0.69
CA VAL A 50 10.05 -6.62 0.18
C VAL A 50 8.77 -5.85 0.43
N VAL A 51 7.92 -5.72 -0.58
CA VAL A 51 6.53 -5.28 -0.38
C VAL A 51 5.60 -6.47 -0.58
N VAL A 52 4.70 -6.65 0.36
CA VAL A 52 3.60 -7.62 0.25
C VAL A 52 2.27 -6.89 0.25
N ALA A 53 1.30 -7.46 -0.44
CA ALA A 53 -0.05 -6.93 -0.53
C ALA A 53 -1.07 -8.07 -0.53
N TRP A 54 -2.25 -7.81 0.02
CA TRP A 54 -3.33 -8.80 0.10
C TRP A 54 -4.71 -8.12 0.09
N GLU A 55 -5.71 -8.85 -0.38
CA GLU A 55 -7.11 -8.45 -0.25
C GLU A 55 -7.57 -8.58 1.21
N ILE A 56 -8.20 -7.53 1.72
CA ILE A 56 -8.88 -7.51 3.03
C ILE A 56 -10.38 -7.83 2.85
N GLY A 57 -10.98 -7.36 1.75
CA GLY A 57 -12.36 -7.68 1.39
C GLY A 57 -13.00 -6.64 0.47
N CYS A 58 -14.31 -6.77 0.23
CA CYS A 58 -15.07 -5.87 -0.64
C CYS A 58 -16.41 -5.43 -0.04
N GLU A 59 -16.83 -4.20 -0.37
CA GLU A 59 -18.13 -3.63 0.02
C GLU A 59 -18.72 -2.84 -1.16
N GLY A 60 -19.58 -3.50 -1.95
CA GLY A 60 -20.14 -2.93 -3.17
C GLY A 60 -19.04 -2.60 -4.19
N ARG A 61 -18.83 -1.31 -4.47
CA ARG A 61 -17.76 -0.83 -5.37
C ARG A 61 -16.41 -0.62 -4.67
N LYS A 62 -16.36 -0.81 -3.35
CA LYS A 62 -15.11 -0.69 -2.59
C LYS A 62 -14.38 -2.02 -2.60
N ARG A 63 -13.07 -1.95 -2.80
CA ARG A 63 -12.13 -3.03 -2.53
C ARG A 63 -11.15 -2.56 -1.46
N HIS A 64 -10.84 -3.42 -0.51
CA HIS A 64 -9.95 -3.12 0.59
C HIS A 64 -8.69 -3.96 0.46
N SER A 65 -7.53 -3.31 0.53
CA SER A 65 -6.23 -3.99 0.49
C SER A 65 -5.38 -3.61 1.68
N GLY A 66 -4.56 -4.56 2.13
CA GLY A 66 -3.46 -4.31 3.05
C GLY A 66 -2.15 -4.35 2.29
N THR A 67 -1.20 -3.52 2.68
CA THR A 67 0.19 -3.59 2.20
C THR A 67 1.17 -3.46 3.36
N ALA A 68 2.34 -4.08 3.23
CA ALA A 68 3.44 -3.96 4.18
C ALA A 68 4.79 -3.92 3.45
N LEU A 69 5.67 -3.04 3.92
CA LEU A 69 7.07 -2.94 3.51
C LEU A 69 7.94 -3.61 4.58
N LEU A 70 8.77 -4.57 4.17
CA LEU A 70 9.56 -5.42 5.05
C LEU A 70 11.05 -5.36 4.73
N ASP A 71 11.84 -5.50 5.79
CA ASP A 71 13.26 -5.86 5.76
C ASP A 71 13.41 -7.22 6.47
N GLY A 72 13.42 -8.30 5.70
CA GLY A 72 13.31 -9.66 6.24
C GLY A 72 12.00 -9.86 7.00
N GLU A 73 12.08 -10.23 8.28
CA GLU A 73 10.92 -10.41 9.16
C GLU A 73 10.41 -9.11 9.79
N ARG A 74 11.14 -7.99 9.61
CA ARG A 74 10.77 -6.71 10.22
C ARG A 74 9.84 -5.93 9.31
N VAL A 75 8.67 -5.54 9.84
CA VAL A 75 7.78 -4.57 9.17
C VAL A 75 8.27 -3.15 9.41
N LEU A 76 8.60 -2.44 8.33
CA LEU A 76 9.05 -1.05 8.37
C LEU A 76 7.89 -0.07 8.21
N ALA A 77 6.92 -0.40 7.37
CA ALA A 77 5.70 0.37 7.17
C ALA A 77 4.55 -0.54 6.75
N SER A 78 3.31 -0.12 7.01
CA SER A 78 2.11 -0.81 6.57
C SER A 78 1.04 0.19 6.16
N ALA A 79 0.17 -0.18 5.22
CA ALA A 79 -0.98 0.62 4.86
C ALA A 79 -2.25 -0.20 4.69
N ALA A 80 -3.38 0.46 4.87
CA ALA A 80 -4.69 0.01 4.44
C ALA A 80 -5.22 0.97 3.38
N ALA A 81 -5.71 0.42 2.28
CA ALA A 81 -6.27 1.20 1.18
C ALA A 81 -7.71 0.82 0.89
N THR A 82 -8.49 1.80 0.44
CA THR A 82 -9.80 1.60 -0.18
C THR A 82 -9.71 2.03 -1.63
N TRP A 83 -9.98 1.08 -2.53
CA TRP A 83 -10.04 1.28 -3.98
C TRP A 83 -11.50 1.29 -4.43
N ILE A 84 -11.82 2.11 -5.41
CA ILE A 84 -13.17 2.28 -5.93
C ILE A 84 -13.22 1.80 -7.37
N VAL A 85 -14.04 0.79 -7.63
CA VAL A 85 -14.36 0.35 -8.99
C VAL A 85 -15.15 1.46 -9.70
N VAL A 86 -14.63 1.91 -10.84
CA VAL A 86 -15.17 3.02 -11.61
C VAL A 86 -16.37 2.59 -12.46
N ALA A 87 -16.32 1.38 -13.02
CA ALA A 87 -17.37 0.86 -13.87
C ALA A 87 -18.63 0.49 -13.06
N ARG A 88 -19.78 0.59 -13.73
CA ARG A 88 -21.09 0.12 -13.26
C ARG A 88 -21.51 -1.09 -14.08
#